data_AF-A0A2D5UHM6-F1
#
_entry.id   AF-A0A2D5UHM6-F1
#
_cell.length_a   1.000
_cell.length_b   1.000
_cell.length_c   1.000
_cell.angle_alpha   90.00
_cell.angle_beta   90.00
_cell.angle_gamma   90.00
#
_symmetry.space_group_name_H-M   'P 1'
#
loop_
_entity.id
_entity.type
_entity.pdbx_description
1 polymer ?
#
loop_
_entity_poly.entity_id
_entity_poly.type
_entity_poly.pdbx_seq_one_letter_code
_entity_poly.pdbx_strand_id
1 'polypeptide(L)'
;MMKIKAKIWIYPLVIMGIAAILVSSCKKDSANTYSVIYNGNGSTSGSVPFDDNSYKTGSIATVLGNTESLKKIGFSFADWNAASDGTGTDYTPDATITIGSMNVTLYANWVVGGKLTVAIADATNFNGHTIYYAIFDSNSTDPDTGVPTGNIVGQGGINIVDNSGFTVTGVSSSDQSEKLFDNGTYYFFGMVDMNDNAPTMGYIPDSGDKYGNFLTAVIDGDATLTLTEGDFPLTW
;
A
#
# COMPACT_ATOMS: atom_id res chain seq x y z
N MET A 1 58.62 87.08 51.49
CA MET A 1 58.45 85.63 51.20
C MET A 1 57.05 85.21 51.62
N MET A 2 56.12 85.19 50.66
CA MET A 2 54.70 84.91 50.88
C MET A 2 54.45 83.42 50.59
N LYS A 3 54.23 82.61 51.63
CA LYS A 3 53.92 81.17 51.48
C LYS A 3 52.40 80.99 51.34
N ILE A 4 51.96 80.61 50.15
CA ILE A 4 50.56 80.35 49.81
C ILE A 4 50.14 79.00 50.40
N LYS A 5 48.99 78.96 51.11
CA LYS A 5 48.36 77.74 51.62
C LYS A 5 47.56 77.06 50.50
N ALA A 6 47.91 75.82 50.13
CA ALA A 6 47.08 74.99 49.26
C ALA A 6 46.02 74.25 50.10
N LYS A 7 44.75 74.45 49.75
CA LYS A 7 43.57 73.91 50.42
C LYS A 7 43.18 72.60 49.72
N ILE A 8 43.22 71.48 50.45
CA ILE A 8 42.80 70.16 49.98
C ILE A 8 41.28 70.13 49.84
N TRP A 9 40.77 69.76 48.66
CA TRP A 9 39.36 69.38 48.47
C TRP A 9 39.27 67.87 48.33
N ILE A 10 38.53 67.23 49.24
CA ILE A 10 38.07 65.85 49.12
C ILE A 10 36.73 65.90 48.39
N TYR A 11 36.65 65.33 47.20
CA TYR A 11 35.35 65.08 46.56
C TYR A 11 34.76 63.80 47.15
N PRO A 12 33.47 63.78 47.55
CA PRO A 12 32.84 62.54 48.00
C PRO A 12 32.73 61.57 46.83
N LEU A 13 33.14 60.32 47.06
CA LEU A 13 32.87 59.18 46.17
C LEU A 13 31.38 59.14 45.84
N VAL A 14 31.03 59.37 44.57
CA VAL A 14 29.75 58.88 44.04
C VAL A 14 29.91 57.38 43.90
N ILE A 15 29.31 56.63 44.82
CA ILE A 15 29.15 55.17 44.68
C ILE A 15 28.19 54.99 43.49
N MET A 16 28.77 54.75 42.30
CA MET A 16 28.02 54.18 41.18
C MET A 16 27.55 52.80 41.63
N GLY A 17 26.27 52.71 42.00
CA GLY A 17 25.59 51.43 42.14
C GLY A 17 25.72 50.69 40.81
N ILE A 18 26.53 49.64 40.80
CA ILE A 18 26.49 48.65 39.72
C ILE A 18 25.11 48.01 39.82
N ALA A 19 24.20 48.42 38.93
CA ALA A 19 23.09 47.57 38.57
C ALA A 19 23.71 46.34 37.92
N ALA A 20 23.76 45.23 38.66
CA ALA A 20 23.96 43.93 38.05
C ALA A 20 22.82 43.75 37.04
N ILE A 21 23.11 43.98 35.76
CA ILE A 21 22.28 43.45 34.69
C ILE A 21 22.39 41.94 34.89
N LEU A 22 21.38 41.37 35.53
CA LEU A 22 21.07 39.96 35.36
C LEU A 22 20.79 39.82 33.88
N VAL A 23 21.83 39.51 33.10
CA VAL A 23 21.63 38.72 31.91
C VAL A 23 21.12 37.41 32.48
N SER A 24 19.79 37.30 32.64
CA SER A 24 19.19 35.99 32.54
C SER A 24 19.70 35.49 31.21
N SER A 25 20.73 34.65 31.27
CA SER A 25 20.84 33.58 30.32
C SER A 25 19.46 32.94 30.39
N CYS A 26 18.58 33.32 29.45
CA CYS A 26 17.49 32.46 29.12
C CYS A 26 18.23 31.17 28.81
N LYS A 27 18.08 30.17 29.69
CA LYS A 27 18.40 28.83 29.27
C LYS A 27 17.56 28.69 28.01
N LYS A 28 18.23 28.57 26.86
CA LYS A 28 17.58 28.03 25.69
C LYS A 28 17.18 26.65 26.18
N ASP A 29 15.96 26.55 26.69
CA ASP A 29 15.35 25.27 26.98
C ASP A 29 15.35 24.62 25.60
N SER A 30 16.34 23.75 25.38
CA SER A 30 16.29 22.75 24.32
C SER A 30 15.11 21.87 24.71
N ALA A 31 13.89 22.36 24.42
CA ALA A 31 12.69 21.59 24.63
C ALA A 31 12.88 20.35 23.80
N ASN A 32 12.96 19.19 24.45
CA ASN A 32 13.12 17.93 23.76
C ASN A 32 12.00 17.83 22.73
N THR A 33 12.40 17.65 21.48
CA THR A 33 11.47 17.38 20.39
C THR A 33 11.54 15.91 20.04
N TYR A 34 10.41 15.38 19.58
CA TYR A 34 10.20 14.00 19.24
C TYR A 34 9.62 13.90 17.83
N SER A 35 9.84 12.76 17.20
CA SER A 35 9.38 12.48 15.84
C SER A 35 8.39 11.33 15.82
N VAL A 36 7.52 11.34 14.81
CA VAL A 36 6.75 10.16 14.38
C VAL A 36 7.52 9.50 13.25
N ILE A 37 7.90 8.24 13.44
CA ILE A 37 8.76 7.48 12.54
C ILE A 37 7.94 6.34 11.98
N TYR A 38 7.98 6.15 10.67
CA TYR A 38 7.27 5.06 10.00
C TYR A 38 8.24 3.94 9.64
N ASN A 39 7.80 2.70 9.79
CA ASN A 39 8.57 1.50 9.49
C ASN A 39 7.77 0.59 8.56
N GLY A 40 8.34 0.21 7.41
CA GLY A 40 7.64 -0.58 6.40
C GLY A 40 7.32 -2.02 6.82
N ASN A 41 7.86 -2.48 7.95
CA ASN A 41 7.54 -3.73 8.64
C ASN A 41 7.51 -4.96 7.71
N GLY A 42 8.63 -5.22 7.04
CA GLY A 42 8.75 -6.32 6.09
C GLY A 42 8.19 -6.01 4.70
N SER A 43 7.96 -4.73 4.37
CA SER A 43 7.71 -4.27 3.00
C SER A 43 8.77 -4.80 2.03
N THR A 44 8.34 -5.16 0.83
CA THR A 44 9.21 -5.68 -0.24
C THR A 44 9.60 -4.61 -1.26
N SER A 45 8.83 -3.53 -1.36
CA SER A 45 9.12 -2.39 -2.25
C SER A 45 8.40 -1.11 -1.80
N GLY A 46 8.71 0.01 -2.46
CA GLY A 46 8.23 1.34 -2.08
C GLY A 46 9.04 1.93 -0.93
N SER A 47 8.57 3.07 -0.43
CA SER A 47 9.18 3.78 0.71
C SER A 47 8.14 4.04 1.78
N VAL A 48 8.58 4.28 3.02
CA VAL A 48 7.71 4.77 4.08
C VAL A 48 7.49 6.29 3.94
N PRO A 49 6.34 6.83 4.39
CA PRO A 49 6.18 8.26 4.46
C PRO A 49 7.16 8.87 5.46
N PHE A 50 7.55 10.11 5.21
CA PHE A 50 8.45 10.88 6.07
C PHE A 50 7.70 12.06 6.68
N ASP A 51 7.58 12.09 8.00
CA ASP A 51 7.05 13.24 8.74
C ASP A 51 8.21 14.18 9.11
N ASP A 52 8.26 15.34 8.46
CA ASP A 52 9.31 16.36 8.67
C ASP A 52 9.06 17.22 9.93
N ASN A 53 7.97 16.96 10.66
CA ASN A 53 7.65 17.71 11.87
C ASN A 53 8.47 17.25 13.08
N SER A 54 8.73 18.21 13.96
CA SER A 54 9.32 17.98 15.28
C SER A 54 8.32 18.39 16.37
N TYR A 55 7.88 17.42 17.16
CA TYR A 55 6.80 17.59 18.13
C TYR A 55 7.34 17.77 19.54
N LYS A 56 6.65 18.56 20.36
CA LYS A 56 6.92 18.61 21.81
C LYS A 56 6.00 17.62 22.53
N THR A 57 6.32 17.30 23.77
CA THR A 57 5.40 16.53 24.63
C THR A 57 4.05 17.25 24.73
N GLY A 58 2.97 16.48 24.56
CA GLY A 58 1.59 16.95 24.54
C GLY A 58 1.12 17.50 23.19
N SER A 59 2.00 17.60 22.18
CA SER A 59 1.58 17.96 20.82
C SER A 59 0.77 16.84 20.18
N ILE A 60 -0.12 17.19 19.25
CA ILE A 60 -0.89 16.24 18.45
C ILE A 60 -0.21 16.12 17.09
N ALA A 61 0.05 14.88 16.67
CA ALA A 61 0.52 14.55 15.32
C ALA A 61 -0.59 13.85 14.55
N THR A 62 -0.66 14.08 13.24
CA THR A 62 -1.54 13.35 12.32
C THR A 62 -0.77 12.19 11.70
N VAL A 63 -1.36 11.00 11.71
CA VAL A 63 -0.77 9.80 11.14
C VAL A 63 -0.89 9.87 9.61
N LEU A 64 0.25 9.75 8.93
CA LEU A 64 0.35 9.78 7.48
C LEU A 64 -0.16 8.48 6.88
N GLY A 65 -0.78 8.54 5.71
CA GLY A 65 -1.14 7.34 4.94
C GLY A 65 0.06 6.70 4.24
N ASN A 66 -0.20 5.62 3.50
CA ASN A 66 0.77 5.01 2.60
C ASN A 66 0.95 5.85 1.30
N THR A 67 1.55 7.04 1.42
CA THR A 67 1.67 8.00 0.30
C THR A 67 2.80 7.64 -0.67
N GLU A 68 3.85 6.98 -0.16
CA GLU A 68 5.05 6.64 -0.93
C GLU A 68 4.99 5.23 -1.56
N SER A 69 3.78 4.71 -1.77
CA SER A 69 3.50 3.44 -2.46
C SER A 69 4.24 2.24 -1.87
N LEU A 70 4.28 2.13 -0.54
CA LEU A 70 4.79 0.97 0.19
C LEU A 70 4.00 -0.29 -0.20
N LYS A 71 4.70 -1.38 -0.52
CA LYS A 71 4.08 -2.67 -0.89
C LYS A 71 4.76 -3.84 -0.19
N LYS A 72 3.99 -4.91 0.02
CA LYS A 72 4.48 -6.20 0.52
C LYS A 72 3.83 -7.32 -0.29
N ILE A 73 4.64 -8.09 -1.00
CA ILE A 73 4.15 -9.17 -1.88
C ILE A 73 3.19 -10.09 -1.13
N GLY A 74 1.95 -10.20 -1.63
CA GLY A 74 0.91 -11.07 -1.07
C GLY A 74 0.20 -10.49 0.15
N PHE A 75 0.30 -9.18 0.39
CA PHE A 75 -0.35 -8.49 1.51
C PHE A 75 -0.80 -7.10 1.10
N SER A 76 -1.92 -6.64 1.66
CA SER A 76 -2.36 -5.25 1.57
C SER A 76 -2.03 -4.47 2.83
N PHE A 77 -1.62 -3.21 2.65
CA PHE A 77 -1.48 -2.27 3.76
C PHE A 77 -2.87 -2.00 4.35
N ALA A 78 -3.05 -2.26 5.63
CA ALA A 78 -4.30 -1.98 6.33
C ALA A 78 -4.23 -0.64 7.07
N ASP A 79 -3.25 -0.51 7.95
CA ASP A 79 -3.04 0.65 8.82
C ASP A 79 -1.61 0.65 9.38
N TRP A 80 -1.35 1.52 10.35
CA TRP A 80 -0.11 1.55 11.11
C TRP A 80 -0.32 1.04 12.54
N ASN A 81 0.52 0.14 13.04
CA ASN A 81 0.46 -0.36 14.40
C ASN A 81 1.60 0.21 15.28
N ALA A 82 1.34 0.44 16.56
CA ALA A 82 2.34 0.89 17.55
C ALA A 82 3.44 -0.14 17.87
N ALA A 83 3.24 -1.41 17.49
CA ALA A 83 4.18 -2.50 17.67
C ALA A 83 4.41 -3.26 16.34
N SER A 84 5.62 -3.75 16.12
CA SER A 84 5.98 -4.44 14.88
C SER A 84 5.25 -5.77 14.65
N ASP A 85 4.78 -6.40 15.73
CA ASP A 85 4.07 -7.67 15.72
C ASP A 85 2.54 -7.52 15.58
N GLY A 86 2.03 -6.28 15.46
CA GLY A 86 0.60 -6.00 15.34
C GLY A 86 -0.16 -6.04 16.67
N THR A 87 0.50 -6.23 17.81
CA THR A 87 -0.18 -6.31 19.12
C THR A 87 -0.41 -4.94 19.77
N GLY A 88 0.15 -3.88 19.19
CA GLY A 88 -0.01 -2.51 19.66
C GLY A 88 -1.34 -1.90 19.21
N THR A 89 -1.49 -0.60 19.43
CA THR A 89 -2.64 0.17 18.94
C THR A 89 -2.54 0.40 17.44
N ASP A 90 -3.62 0.13 16.71
CA ASP A 90 -3.77 0.46 15.28
C ASP A 90 -4.13 1.94 15.09
N TYR A 91 -3.55 2.54 14.06
CA TYR A 91 -3.75 3.91 13.63
C TYR A 91 -4.00 3.94 12.12
N THR A 92 -5.23 4.21 11.74
CA THR A 92 -5.57 4.46 10.34
C THR A 92 -4.91 5.76 9.85
N PRO A 93 -4.70 5.92 8.54
CA PRO A 93 -4.36 7.23 7.97
C PRO A 93 -5.29 8.32 8.49
N ASP A 94 -4.75 9.52 8.69
CA ASP A 94 -5.42 10.71 9.26
C ASP A 94 -5.87 10.59 10.73
N ALA A 95 -5.60 9.46 11.40
CA ALA A 95 -5.76 9.37 12.85
C ALA A 95 -4.84 10.37 13.56
N THR A 96 -5.16 10.72 14.80
CA THR A 96 -4.34 11.64 15.60
C THR A 96 -3.72 10.92 16.79
N ILE A 97 -2.47 11.25 17.09
CA ILE A 97 -1.72 10.72 18.24
C ILE A 97 -1.18 11.86 19.09
N THR A 98 -1.25 11.69 20.42
CA THR A 98 -0.60 12.64 21.34
C THR A 98 0.83 12.22 21.59
N ILE A 99 1.78 13.10 21.31
CA ILE A 99 3.20 12.83 21.46
C ILE A 99 3.62 12.92 22.92
N GLY A 100 4.21 11.84 23.43
CA GLY A 100 4.71 11.74 24.79
C GLY A 100 6.10 12.35 24.96
N SER A 101 6.92 11.70 25.78
CA SER A 101 8.31 12.09 26.07
C SER A 101 9.34 11.25 25.31
N MET A 102 8.94 10.63 24.20
CA MET A 102 9.81 9.84 23.32
C MET A 102 9.28 9.84 21.88
N ASN A 103 10.14 9.45 20.94
CA ASN A 103 9.74 9.21 19.55
C ASN A 103 8.70 8.10 19.47
N VAL A 104 7.76 8.24 18.54
CA VAL A 104 6.77 7.21 18.23
C VAL A 104 7.22 6.52 16.96
N THR A 105 7.31 5.19 16.98
CA THR A 105 7.51 4.39 15.76
C THR A 105 6.22 3.67 15.44
N LEU A 106 5.76 3.83 14.21
CA LEU A 106 4.57 3.21 13.66
C LEU A 106 4.98 2.19 12.60
N TYR A 107 4.50 0.97 12.70
CA TYR A 107 4.86 -0.16 11.85
C TYR A 107 3.72 -0.45 10.89
N ALA A 108 4.02 -0.61 9.60
CA ALA A 108 2.99 -0.98 8.63
C ALA A 108 2.33 -2.30 9.07
N ASN A 109 1.01 -2.28 9.18
CA ASN A 109 0.22 -3.44 9.48
C ASN A 109 -0.32 -4.02 8.18
N TRP A 110 -0.10 -5.32 7.99
CA TRP A 110 -0.30 -5.99 6.72
C TRP A 110 -1.36 -7.08 6.89
N VAL A 111 -2.39 -7.03 6.06
CA VAL A 111 -3.39 -8.10 5.97
C VAL A 111 -3.00 -9.02 4.82
N VAL A 112 -3.09 -10.33 5.05
CA VAL A 112 -2.78 -11.36 4.05
C VAL A 112 -3.68 -11.13 2.84
N GLY A 113 -3.07 -11.08 1.67
CA GLY A 113 -3.76 -11.06 0.38
C GLY A 113 -4.53 -12.36 0.13
N GLY A 114 -5.20 -12.44 -1.02
CA GLY A 114 -6.04 -13.59 -1.34
C GLY A 114 -5.51 -14.48 -2.46
N LYS A 115 -5.75 -15.78 -2.37
CA LYS A 115 -5.73 -16.65 -3.55
C LYS A 115 -7.00 -16.43 -4.36
N LEU A 116 -6.86 -16.15 -5.66
CA LEU A 116 -8.00 -16.21 -6.57
C LEU A 116 -8.10 -17.61 -7.17
N THR A 117 -9.17 -18.30 -6.82
CA THR A 117 -9.63 -19.52 -7.48
C THR A 117 -10.64 -19.12 -8.56
N VAL A 118 -10.58 -19.73 -9.73
CA VAL A 118 -11.65 -19.63 -10.73
C VAL A 118 -12.18 -21.02 -10.99
N ALA A 119 -13.49 -21.18 -10.84
CA ALA A 119 -14.23 -22.42 -10.99
C ALA A 119 -15.21 -22.32 -12.17
N ILE A 120 -15.67 -23.46 -12.69
CA ILE A 120 -16.69 -23.52 -13.76
C ILE A 120 -17.88 -24.30 -13.20
N ALA A 121 -19.08 -23.70 -13.20
CA ALA A 121 -20.28 -24.28 -12.62
C ALA A 121 -20.94 -25.35 -13.53
N ASP A 122 -20.90 -25.17 -14.85
CA ASP A 122 -21.61 -26.00 -15.83
C ASP A 122 -20.72 -26.30 -17.06
N ALA A 123 -19.72 -27.17 -16.91
CA ALA A 123 -18.70 -27.39 -17.94
C ALA A 123 -19.12 -28.36 -19.07
N THR A 124 -20.40 -28.74 -19.17
CA THR A 124 -20.85 -29.71 -20.17
C THR A 124 -20.73 -29.20 -21.60
N ASN A 125 -21.02 -27.91 -21.83
CA ASN A 125 -20.93 -27.28 -23.16
C ASN A 125 -19.50 -26.87 -23.52
N PHE A 126 -18.59 -26.85 -22.54
CA PHE A 126 -17.19 -26.52 -22.75
C PHE A 126 -16.28 -27.77 -22.74
N ASN A 127 -16.85 -28.97 -22.64
CA ASN A 127 -16.10 -30.21 -22.56
C ASN A 127 -15.25 -30.44 -23.82
N GLY A 128 -13.95 -30.64 -23.65
CA GLY A 128 -12.98 -30.76 -24.73
C GLY A 128 -12.37 -29.43 -25.19
N HIS A 129 -12.78 -28.29 -24.60
CA HIS A 129 -12.28 -26.96 -24.94
C HIS A 129 -11.35 -26.39 -23.86
N THR A 130 -10.60 -25.35 -24.23
CA THR A 130 -9.73 -24.60 -23.33
C THR A 130 -10.25 -23.17 -23.16
N ILE A 131 -10.46 -22.72 -21.92
CA ILE A 131 -10.68 -21.30 -21.63
C ILE A 131 -9.33 -20.64 -21.39
N TYR A 132 -8.96 -19.68 -22.24
CA TYR A 132 -7.81 -18.81 -22.03
C TYR A 132 -8.23 -17.63 -21.17
N TYR A 133 -7.35 -17.20 -20.26
CA TYR A 133 -7.64 -16.06 -19.41
C TYR A 133 -6.47 -15.10 -19.22
N ALA A 134 -6.83 -13.85 -18.90
CA ALA A 134 -5.94 -12.83 -18.38
C ALA A 134 -6.60 -12.10 -17.19
N ILE A 135 -5.80 -11.73 -16.20
CA ILE A 135 -6.20 -10.96 -15.02
C ILE A 135 -5.45 -9.63 -15.05
N PHE A 136 -6.18 -8.54 -14.91
CA PHE A 136 -5.66 -7.17 -14.92
C PHE A 136 -5.76 -6.53 -13.54
N ASP A 137 -4.73 -5.80 -13.15
CA ASP A 137 -4.62 -5.09 -11.87
C ASP A 137 -5.30 -3.72 -11.84
N SER A 138 -5.97 -3.32 -12.91
CA SER A 138 -6.67 -2.05 -13.00
C SER A 138 -8.11 -2.24 -13.49
N ASN A 139 -8.99 -1.41 -12.94
CA ASN A 139 -10.40 -1.32 -13.31
C ASN A 139 -10.66 -0.34 -14.46
N SER A 140 -9.60 0.18 -15.08
CA SER A 140 -9.72 1.18 -16.12
C SER A 140 -9.77 0.47 -17.46
N THR A 141 -10.89 0.58 -18.18
CA THR A 141 -10.97 0.18 -19.58
C THR A 141 -10.66 1.37 -20.48
N ASP A 142 -10.00 1.12 -21.59
CA ASP A 142 -9.86 2.06 -22.67
C ASP A 142 -11.27 2.47 -23.16
N PRO A 143 -11.60 3.76 -23.19
CA PRO A 143 -12.97 4.22 -23.47
C PRO A 143 -13.41 3.98 -24.91
N ASP A 144 -12.47 3.75 -25.84
CA ASP A 144 -12.75 3.53 -27.26
C ASP A 144 -12.91 2.04 -27.57
N THR A 145 -12.20 1.17 -26.86
CA THR A 145 -12.15 -0.28 -27.13
C THR A 145 -12.81 -1.14 -26.05
N GLY A 146 -13.04 -0.60 -24.86
CA GLY A 146 -13.52 -1.34 -23.69
C GLY A 146 -12.50 -2.32 -23.10
N VAL A 147 -11.26 -2.34 -23.59
CA VAL A 147 -10.20 -3.25 -23.14
C VAL A 147 -9.55 -2.73 -21.86
N PRO A 148 -9.26 -3.56 -20.84
CA PRO A 148 -8.53 -3.13 -19.65
C PRO A 148 -7.16 -2.51 -20.00
N THR A 149 -6.88 -1.35 -19.42
CA THR A 149 -5.62 -0.59 -19.54
C THR A 149 -4.59 -0.98 -18.46
N GLY A 150 -4.94 -1.92 -17.58
CA GLY A 150 -4.09 -2.40 -16.50
C GLY A 150 -2.97 -3.33 -16.99
N ASN A 151 -2.02 -3.62 -16.10
CA ASN A 151 -0.99 -4.62 -16.38
C ASN A 151 -1.60 -6.01 -16.25
N ILE A 152 -1.15 -6.94 -17.10
CA ILE A 152 -1.47 -8.35 -16.94
C ILE A 152 -0.72 -8.86 -15.71
N VAL A 153 -1.47 -9.22 -14.66
CA VAL A 153 -0.95 -9.78 -13.42
C VAL A 153 -1.21 -11.28 -13.29
N GLY A 154 -2.01 -11.86 -14.18
CA GLY A 154 -2.09 -13.29 -14.35
C GLY A 154 -2.60 -13.70 -15.72
N GLN A 155 -2.17 -14.85 -16.22
CA GLN A 155 -2.61 -15.39 -17.51
C GLN A 155 -2.43 -16.90 -17.54
N GLY A 156 -3.28 -17.60 -18.29
CA GLY A 156 -3.22 -19.06 -18.40
C GLY A 156 -4.30 -19.65 -19.30
N GLY A 157 -4.38 -20.97 -19.33
CA GLY A 157 -5.41 -21.74 -20.02
C GLY A 157 -5.97 -22.83 -19.09
N ILE A 158 -7.29 -23.03 -19.14
CA ILE A 158 -8.04 -23.99 -18.35
C ILE A 158 -8.55 -25.07 -19.30
N ASN A 159 -8.00 -26.28 -19.20
CA ASN A 159 -8.48 -27.41 -20.01
C ASN A 159 -9.71 -28.03 -19.35
N ILE A 160 -10.81 -28.11 -20.08
CA ILE A 160 -12.11 -28.55 -19.55
C ILE A 160 -12.31 -29.99 -20.01
N VAL A 161 -11.69 -30.93 -19.30
CA VAL A 161 -11.64 -32.35 -19.70
C VAL A 161 -12.52 -33.23 -18.79
N ASP A 162 -12.87 -32.76 -17.60
CA ASP A 162 -13.87 -33.37 -16.74
C ASP A 162 -14.61 -32.29 -15.91
N ASN A 163 -15.89 -32.50 -15.69
CA ASN A 163 -16.79 -31.59 -14.97
C ASN A 163 -16.51 -31.57 -13.44
N SER A 164 -15.27 -31.86 -13.02
CA SER A 164 -14.81 -31.76 -11.64
C SER A 164 -14.30 -30.35 -11.43
N GLY A 165 -15.03 -29.56 -10.63
CA GLY A 165 -14.72 -28.18 -10.28
C GLY A 165 -13.22 -27.89 -10.24
N PHE A 166 -12.78 -27.06 -11.17
CA PHE A 166 -11.40 -26.68 -11.32
C PHE A 166 -11.05 -25.58 -10.33
N THR A 167 -9.88 -25.65 -9.71
CA THR A 167 -9.27 -24.51 -9.03
C THR A 167 -8.32 -23.84 -10.01
N VAL A 168 -8.63 -22.64 -10.54
CA VAL A 168 -7.63 -21.90 -11.33
C VAL A 168 -6.35 -21.75 -10.54
N THR A 169 -5.33 -22.39 -11.09
CA THR A 169 -3.94 -22.20 -10.76
C THR A 169 -3.26 -21.92 -12.09
N GLY A 170 -2.76 -20.70 -12.22
CA GLY A 170 -1.96 -20.31 -13.37
C GLY A 170 -1.54 -18.86 -13.27
N VAL A 171 -0.24 -18.67 -13.09
CA VAL A 171 0.51 -17.85 -14.03
C VAL A 171 1.79 -18.60 -14.43
N SER A 172 2.11 -18.50 -15.71
CA SER A 172 3.23 -19.05 -16.47
C SER A 172 4.63 -18.90 -15.85
N SER A 173 4.96 -19.61 -14.77
CA SER A 173 6.33 -19.97 -14.44
C SER A 173 6.35 -21.07 -13.38
N SER A 174 6.44 -22.33 -13.80
CA SER A 174 6.97 -23.53 -13.09
C SER A 174 6.69 -23.78 -11.59
N ASP A 175 5.95 -22.95 -10.87
CA ASP A 175 5.67 -23.07 -9.44
C ASP A 175 4.26 -22.51 -9.16
N GLN A 176 3.32 -23.43 -9.05
CA GLN A 176 1.89 -23.24 -9.35
C GLN A 176 1.00 -23.25 -8.10
N SER A 177 1.46 -22.84 -6.91
CA SER A 177 0.66 -23.00 -5.68
C SER A 177 0.52 -21.79 -4.74
N GLU A 178 1.19 -20.66 -4.98
CA GLU A 178 1.35 -19.63 -3.93
C GLU A 178 1.28 -18.16 -4.37
N LYS A 179 0.72 -17.81 -5.55
CA LYS A 179 0.51 -16.38 -5.87
C LYS A 179 -0.68 -15.84 -5.09
N LEU A 180 -0.39 -15.09 -4.03
CA LEU A 180 -1.35 -14.23 -3.36
C LEU A 180 -1.48 -12.93 -4.14
N PHE A 181 -2.71 -12.54 -4.44
CA PHE A 181 -3.03 -11.21 -4.96
C PHE A 181 -3.21 -10.26 -3.78
N ASP A 182 -2.83 -9.00 -3.97
CA ASP A 182 -3.18 -7.96 -3.00
C ASP A 182 -4.73 -7.86 -2.92
N ASN A 183 -5.26 -7.46 -1.77
CA ASN A 183 -6.70 -7.21 -1.68
C ASN A 183 -7.08 -6.05 -2.60
N GLY A 184 -8.12 -6.25 -3.41
CA GLY A 184 -8.50 -5.32 -4.47
C GLY A 184 -9.52 -5.88 -5.44
N THR A 185 -9.95 -5.05 -6.38
CA THR A 185 -10.76 -5.49 -7.53
C THR A 185 -9.87 -5.73 -8.72
N TYR A 186 -10.09 -6.84 -9.40
CA TYR A 186 -9.38 -7.27 -10.59
C TYR A 186 -10.37 -7.53 -11.73
N TYR A 187 -9.92 -7.32 -12.95
CA TYR A 187 -10.70 -7.69 -14.14
C TYR A 187 -10.18 -9.00 -14.71
N PHE A 188 -11.08 -9.94 -14.92
CA PHE A 188 -10.84 -11.21 -15.56
C PHE A 188 -11.38 -11.14 -16.98
N PHE A 189 -10.55 -11.51 -17.95
CA PHE A 189 -10.97 -11.71 -19.32
C PHE A 189 -10.84 -13.18 -19.66
N GLY A 190 -11.96 -13.83 -19.97
CA GLY A 190 -11.98 -15.21 -20.45
C GLY A 190 -12.27 -15.25 -21.94
N MET A 191 -11.63 -16.17 -22.66
CA MET A 191 -11.93 -16.48 -24.06
C MET A 191 -12.01 -18.01 -24.25
N VAL A 192 -12.96 -18.48 -25.04
CA VAL A 192 -13.02 -19.87 -25.50
C VAL A 192 -13.11 -19.91 -27.03
N ASP A 193 -12.31 -20.79 -27.64
CA ASP A 193 -12.41 -21.13 -29.05
C ASP A 193 -13.15 -22.46 -29.17
N MET A 194 -14.34 -22.43 -29.78
CA MET A 194 -15.17 -23.63 -29.95
C MET A 194 -14.91 -24.39 -31.25
N ASN A 195 -14.06 -23.85 -32.13
CA ASN A 195 -13.78 -24.44 -33.45
C ASN A 195 -12.44 -25.19 -33.53
N ASP A 196 -11.56 -25.02 -32.55
CA ASP A 196 -10.24 -25.65 -32.56
C ASP A 196 -10.09 -26.75 -31.49
N ASN A 197 -9.70 -27.95 -31.93
CA ASN A 197 -9.22 -29.01 -31.04
C ASN A 197 -7.77 -28.67 -30.65
N ALA A 198 -7.63 -27.71 -29.73
CA ALA A 198 -6.43 -27.28 -29.00
C ALA A 198 -5.29 -26.59 -29.80
N PRO A 199 -5.06 -25.28 -29.57
CA PRO A 199 -3.83 -24.62 -29.98
C PRO A 199 -2.81 -24.40 -28.84
N THR A 200 -1.54 -24.39 -29.23
CA THR A 200 -0.34 -24.20 -28.40
C THR A 200 -0.23 -22.78 -27.81
N MET A 201 0.34 -22.68 -26.60
CA MET A 201 0.64 -21.41 -25.89
C MET A 201 1.29 -20.34 -26.80
N GLY A 202 0.72 -19.13 -26.82
CA GLY A 202 1.18 -17.99 -27.64
C GLY A 202 0.37 -17.75 -28.92
N TYR A 203 -0.72 -18.49 -29.11
CA TYR A 203 -1.60 -18.38 -30.27
C TYR A 203 -2.66 -17.28 -30.09
N ILE A 204 -2.80 -16.41 -31.10
CA ILE A 204 -3.98 -15.56 -31.28
C ILE A 204 -4.95 -16.39 -32.13
N PRO A 205 -6.14 -16.76 -31.64
CA PRO A 205 -7.07 -17.60 -32.38
C PRO A 205 -7.39 -17.05 -33.78
N ASP A 206 -7.50 -17.91 -34.79
CA ASP A 206 -8.05 -17.53 -36.11
C ASP A 206 -9.55 -17.18 -35.96
N SER A 207 -10.10 -16.50 -36.95
CA SER A 207 -11.45 -15.96 -37.17
C SER A 207 -12.67 -16.89 -36.98
N GLY A 208 -12.57 -18.00 -36.25
CA GLY A 208 -13.70 -18.80 -35.78
C GLY A 208 -14.36 -18.22 -34.52
N ASP A 209 -15.57 -18.67 -34.19
CA ASP A 209 -16.44 -18.14 -33.12
C ASP A 209 -15.70 -17.99 -31.78
N LYS A 210 -15.39 -16.75 -31.42
CA LYS A 210 -14.70 -16.39 -30.18
C LYS A 210 -15.72 -15.88 -29.20
N TYR A 211 -15.81 -16.52 -28.05
CA TYR A 211 -16.67 -16.08 -26.97
C TYR A 211 -15.80 -15.56 -25.85
N GLY A 212 -16.02 -14.31 -25.45
CA GLY A 212 -15.27 -13.72 -24.36
C GLY A 212 -16.07 -12.66 -23.62
N ASN A 213 -15.74 -12.50 -22.35
CA ASN A 213 -16.40 -11.53 -21.49
C ASN A 213 -15.44 -11.02 -20.43
N PHE A 214 -15.72 -9.81 -19.96
CA PHE A 214 -15.03 -9.19 -18.85
C PHE A 214 -15.85 -9.39 -17.58
N LEU A 215 -15.21 -10.03 -16.60
CA LEU A 215 -15.76 -10.31 -15.29
C LEU A 215 -14.94 -9.58 -14.24
N THR A 216 -15.56 -9.24 -13.12
CA THR A 216 -14.87 -8.63 -11.98
C THR A 216 -14.65 -9.67 -10.89
N ALA A 217 -13.45 -9.69 -10.32
CA ALA A 217 -13.10 -10.50 -9.17
C ALA A 217 -12.66 -9.56 -8.03
N VAL A 218 -13.32 -9.66 -6.88
CA VAL A 218 -12.93 -8.94 -5.66
C VAL A 218 -12.14 -9.88 -4.77
N ILE A 219 -10.92 -9.49 -4.41
CA ILE A 219 -10.03 -10.25 -3.55
C ILE A 219 -9.96 -9.51 -2.21
N ASP A 220 -10.37 -10.19 -1.15
CA ASP A 220 -10.29 -9.73 0.24
C ASP A 220 -9.96 -10.95 1.11
N GLY A 221 -8.77 -11.51 0.87
CA GLY A 221 -8.46 -12.91 1.18
C GLY A 221 -8.90 -13.88 0.06
N ASP A 222 -8.87 -15.19 0.35
CA ASP A 222 -9.15 -16.23 -0.64
C ASP A 222 -10.53 -16.05 -1.28
N ALA A 223 -10.55 -15.91 -2.61
CA ALA A 223 -11.74 -15.64 -3.40
C ALA A 223 -11.95 -16.72 -4.46
N THR A 224 -13.22 -17.00 -4.81
CA THR A 224 -13.57 -17.89 -5.92
C THR A 224 -14.44 -17.14 -6.92
N LEU A 225 -13.95 -16.97 -8.16
CA LEU A 225 -14.76 -16.52 -9.30
C LEU A 225 -15.38 -17.76 -9.95
N THR A 226 -16.70 -17.84 -9.99
CA THR A 226 -17.37 -18.97 -10.67
C THR A 226 -17.85 -18.51 -12.04
N LEU A 227 -17.37 -19.19 -13.08
CA LEU A 227 -17.77 -18.99 -14.46
C LEU A 227 -18.93 -19.91 -14.82
N THR A 228 -19.87 -19.37 -15.56
CA THR A 228 -21.04 -20.07 -16.10
C THR A 228 -21.06 -19.92 -17.62
N GLU A 229 -21.86 -20.74 -18.29
CA GLU A 229 -22.09 -20.56 -19.73
C GLU A 229 -22.64 -19.16 -20.07
N GLY A 230 -23.51 -18.62 -19.21
CA GLY A 230 -24.09 -17.28 -19.40
C GLY A 230 -23.06 -16.15 -19.39
N ASP A 231 -21.87 -16.39 -18.83
CA ASP A 231 -20.78 -15.43 -18.86
C ASP A 231 -20.09 -15.36 -20.22
N PHE A 232 -20.31 -16.33 -21.11
CA PHE A 232 -19.78 -16.34 -22.48
C PHE A 232 -20.96 -16.27 -23.45
N PRO A 233 -21.54 -15.08 -23.69
CA PRO A 233 -22.72 -14.96 -24.54
C PRO A 233 -22.40 -15.55 -25.93
N LEU A 234 -23.11 -16.64 -26.26
CA LEU A 234 -23.02 -17.32 -27.55
C LEU A 234 -23.58 -16.41 -28.64
N THR A 235 -22.74 -15.56 -29.21
CA THR A 235 -22.98 -14.87 -30.47
C THR A 235 -21.66 -14.96 -31.21
N TRP A 236 -21.54 -15.52 -32.42
CA TRP A 236 -22.40 -15.50 -33.60
C TRP A 236 -22.27 -16.81 -34.36
#